data_AF-A0A8S3ILN5-F1
#
_entry.id   AF-A0A8S3ILN5-F1
#
_cell.length_a   1.000
_cell.length_b   1.000
_cell.length_c   1.000
_cell.angle_alpha   90.00
_cell.angle_beta   90.00
_cell.angle_gamma   90.00
#
_symmetry.space_group_name_H-M   'P 1'
#
loop_
_entity.id
_entity.type
_entity.pdbx_description
1 polymer ?
#
loop_
_entity_poly.entity_id
_entity_poly.type
_entity_poly.pdbx_seq_one_letter_code
_entity_poly.pdbx_strand_id
1 'polypeptide(L)'
;MFSSTRIYNRHSFFHRDVKPENILIKDDILKLADFGSCRQTLSKQPYTEYISTRWYRAPECLLTDGFYRQEMDVWSAGCVLFEIITLRPLFPGSNELDQISKIHDILGT
;
A
#
# COMPACT_ATOMS: atom_id res chain seq x y z
N MET A 1 -25.35 10.41 0.32
CA MET A 1 -24.00 9.94 0.72
C MET A 1 -23.76 8.44 0.46
N PHE A 2 -24.75 7.64 0.05
CA PHE A 2 -24.53 6.26 -0.44
C PHE A 2 -25.43 5.94 -1.64
N SER A 3 -25.29 6.70 -2.73
CA SER A 3 -26.03 6.45 -3.97
C SER A 3 -25.06 6.22 -5.12
N SER A 4 -24.49 5.02 -5.19
CA SER A 4 -23.82 4.49 -6.39
C SER A 4 -23.58 2.97 -6.27
N THR A 5 -24.60 2.21 -5.86
CA THR A 5 -24.64 0.77 -6.08
C THR A 5 -25.22 0.52 -7.47
N ARG A 6 -24.36 0.56 -8.50
CA ARG A 6 -24.43 -0.14 -9.81
C ARG A 6 -23.78 0.68 -10.93
N ILE A 7 -22.62 0.21 -11.40
CA ILE A 7 -22.23 -0.10 -12.79
C ILE A 7 -20.70 -0.36 -12.77
N TYR A 8 -20.27 -1.40 -13.48
CA TYR A 8 -18.96 -2.05 -13.48
C TYR A 8 -17.70 -1.13 -13.63
N ASN A 9 -16.55 -1.58 -13.09
CA ASN A 9 -15.15 -1.15 -13.36
C ASN A 9 -14.58 0.14 -12.69
N ARG A 10 -14.39 0.17 -11.37
CA ARG A 10 -13.45 1.12 -10.72
C ARG A 10 -12.24 0.50 -10.00
N HIS A 11 -12.02 -0.81 -10.15
CA HIS A 11 -10.92 -1.55 -9.50
C HIS A 11 -10.09 -2.35 -10.50
N SER A 12 -9.73 -1.73 -11.62
CA SER A 12 -8.93 -2.43 -12.64
C SER A 12 -7.44 -2.38 -12.34
N PHE A 13 -6.97 -1.45 -11.51
CA PHE A 13 -5.55 -1.25 -11.26
C PHE A 13 -5.28 -0.97 -9.78
N PHE A 14 -4.11 -1.36 -9.33
CA PHE A 14 -3.58 -1.03 -8.02
C PHE A 14 -2.15 -0.51 -8.19
N HIS A 15 -1.79 0.47 -7.36
CA HIS A 15 -0.65 1.37 -7.50
C HIS A 15 0.68 0.71 -7.15
N ARG A 16 0.69 -0.11 -6.09
CA ARG A 16 1.85 -0.88 -5.63
C ARG A 16 3.04 -0.07 -5.11
N ASP A 17 2.90 1.24 -5.00
CA ASP A 17 3.96 2.14 -4.50
C ASP A 17 3.36 3.34 -3.76
N VAL A 18 2.37 3.10 -2.92
CA VAL A 18 1.78 4.15 -2.09
C VAL A 18 2.72 4.43 -0.92
N LYS A 19 3.31 5.63 -0.92
CA LYS A 19 4.27 6.13 0.06
C LYS A 19 4.22 7.67 0.08
N PRO A 20 4.70 8.35 1.14
CA PRO A 20 4.59 9.79 1.26
C PRO A 20 5.21 10.55 0.07
N GLU A 21 6.30 10.06 -0.49
CA GLU A 21 7.00 10.67 -1.63
C GLU A 21 6.13 10.71 -2.91
N ASN A 22 5.17 9.78 -3.02
CA ASN A 22 4.26 9.68 -4.15
C ASN A 22 2.92 10.40 -3.90
N ILE A 23 2.76 11.07 -2.75
CA ILE A 23 1.58 11.87 -2.43
C ILE A 23 1.91 13.35 -2.66
N LEU A 24 1.35 13.91 -3.73
CA LEU A 24 1.48 15.33 -4.04
C LEU A 24 0.36 16.12 -3.38
N ILE A 25 0.72 17.23 -2.76
CA ILE A 25 -0.22 18.15 -2.12
C ILE A 25 -0.06 19.52 -2.76
N LYS A 26 -1.17 20.10 -3.21
CA LYS A 26 -1.24 21.49 -3.64
C LYS A 26 -2.55 22.08 -3.16
N ASP A 27 -2.46 23.18 -2.42
CA ASP A 27 -3.60 23.75 -1.69
C ASP A 27 -4.26 22.66 -0.83
N ASP A 28 -5.58 22.48 -0.91
CA ASP A 28 -6.31 21.41 -0.20
C ASP A 28 -6.51 20.15 -1.07
N ILE A 29 -5.73 19.99 -2.14
CA ILE A 29 -5.87 18.88 -3.09
C ILE A 29 -4.71 17.90 -2.91
N LEU A 30 -5.06 16.66 -2.58
CA LEU A 30 -4.15 15.51 -2.56
C LEU A 30 -4.26 14.72 -3.87
N LYS A 31 -3.12 14.38 -4.48
CA LYS A 31 -3.04 13.52 -5.67
C LYS A 31 -1.95 12.48 -5.51
N LEU A 32 -2.25 11.25 -5.92
CA LEU A 32 -1.26 10.18 -6.04
C LEU A 32 -0.47 10.37 -7.35
N ALA A 33 0.83 10.13 -7.29
CA ALA A 33 1.77 10.22 -8.41
C ALA A 33 2.61 8.94 -8.53
N ASP A 34 3.39 8.85 -9.60
CA ASP A 34 4.27 7.72 -9.93
C ASP A 34 3.57 6.36 -10.13
N PHE A 35 2.85 6.26 -11.26
CA PHE A 35 2.12 5.05 -11.66
C PHE A 35 3.01 3.99 -12.33
N GLY A 36 4.35 4.10 -12.26
CA GLY A 36 5.28 3.17 -12.91
C GLY A 36 5.17 1.73 -12.40
N SER A 37 4.74 1.58 -11.15
CA SER A 37 4.55 0.29 -10.47
C SER A 37 3.15 -0.30 -10.64
N CYS A 38 2.20 0.44 -11.24
CA CYS A 38 0.81 0.01 -11.34
C CYS A 38 0.66 -1.32 -12.09
N ARG A 39 -0.30 -2.14 -11.67
CA ARG A 39 -0.71 -3.35 -12.39
C ARG A 39 -2.21 -3.51 -12.44
N GLN A 40 -2.66 -4.25 -13.44
CA GLN A 40 -4.08 -4.55 -13.62
C GLN A 40 -4.47 -5.71 -12.69
N THR A 41 -5.61 -5.63 -12.01
CA THR A 41 -6.08 -6.71 -11.11
C THR A 41 -6.27 -8.05 -11.83
N LEU A 42 -6.55 -8.02 -13.14
CA LEU A 42 -6.69 -9.20 -14.00
C LEU A 42 -5.37 -9.74 -14.55
N SER A 43 -4.25 -9.06 -14.30
CA SER A 43 -2.96 -9.54 -14.80
C SER A 43 -2.52 -10.81 -14.08
N LYS A 44 -1.78 -11.66 -14.80
CA LYS A 44 -1.39 -12.98 -14.30
C LYS A 44 -0.34 -12.82 -13.19
N GLN A 45 -0.67 -13.30 -12.00
CA GLN A 45 0.27 -13.49 -10.88
C GLN A 45 1.32 -14.57 -11.23
N PRO A 46 2.51 -14.54 -10.60
CA PRO A 46 2.92 -13.69 -9.48
C PRO A 46 3.38 -12.29 -9.89
N TYR A 47 3.26 -11.34 -8.97
CA TYR A 47 3.77 -9.98 -9.12
C TYR A 47 5.12 -9.82 -8.42
N THR A 48 5.97 -8.90 -8.91
CA THR A 48 7.27 -8.60 -8.30
C THR A 48 7.12 -8.10 -6.85
N GLU A 49 7.69 -8.80 -5.87
CA GLU A 49 7.60 -8.44 -4.44
C GLU A 49 8.37 -7.19 -4.05
N TYR A 50 9.49 -6.91 -4.73
CA TYR A 50 10.38 -5.80 -4.40
C TYR A 50 9.92 -4.46 -4.98
N ILE A 51 8.76 -4.02 -4.52
CA ILE A 51 8.12 -2.74 -4.84
C ILE A 51 8.11 -1.83 -3.62
N SER A 52 8.26 -0.53 -3.81
CA SER A 52 8.15 0.46 -2.74
C SER A 52 9.16 0.34 -1.58
N THR A 53 9.17 1.38 -0.76
CA THR A 53 9.86 1.39 0.54
C THR A 53 9.18 0.37 1.46
N ARG A 54 9.99 -0.48 2.10
CA ARG A 54 9.52 -1.63 2.91
C ARG A 54 8.46 -1.27 3.94
N TRP A 55 8.56 -0.08 4.53
CA TRP A 55 7.72 0.37 5.65
C TRP A 55 6.23 0.43 5.34
N TYR A 56 5.87 0.57 4.06
CA TYR A 56 4.48 0.68 3.62
C TYR A 56 3.95 -0.62 3.00
N ARG A 57 4.75 -1.71 2.96
CA ARG A 57 4.31 -2.99 2.39
C ARG A 57 3.33 -3.69 3.30
N ALA A 58 2.27 -4.23 2.69
CA ALA A 58 1.32 -5.09 3.36
C ALA A 58 1.97 -6.44 3.74
N PRO A 59 1.52 -7.11 4.82
CA PRO A 59 2.11 -8.36 5.28
C PRO A 59 2.05 -9.46 4.22
N GLU A 60 0.99 -9.53 3.42
CA GLU A 60 0.89 -10.48 2.30
C GLU A 60 1.93 -10.23 1.21
N CYS A 61 2.41 -8.99 1.03
CA CYS A 61 3.52 -8.69 0.12
C CYS A 61 4.88 -9.16 0.65
N LEU A 62 4.98 -9.42 1.96
CA LEU A 62 6.20 -9.91 2.62
C LEU A 62 6.17 -11.44 2.82
N LEU A 63 4.98 -12.02 2.90
CA LEU A 63 4.77 -13.43 3.25
C LEU A 63 4.41 -14.31 2.03
N THR A 64 4.11 -13.71 0.88
CA THR A 64 3.75 -14.44 -0.34
C THR A 64 4.75 -14.19 -1.46
N ASP A 65 4.96 -15.22 -2.29
CA ASP A 65 5.80 -15.19 -3.49
C ASP A 65 5.10 -14.46 -4.66
N GLY A 66 4.69 -13.20 -4.43
CA GLY A 66 3.99 -12.38 -5.42
C GLY A 66 2.48 -12.60 -5.53
N PHE A 67 1.86 -13.27 -4.56
CA PHE A 67 0.42 -13.57 -4.53
C PHE A 67 -0.36 -12.62 -3.61
N TYR A 68 -0.50 -11.38 -4.06
CA TYR A 68 -1.25 -10.35 -3.37
C TYR A 68 -2.24 -9.64 -4.30
N ARG A 69 -3.11 -8.84 -3.72
CA ARG A 69 -4.25 -8.18 -4.40
C ARG A 69 -4.24 -6.69 -4.11
N GLN A 70 -5.16 -5.96 -4.74
CA GLN A 70 -5.29 -4.50 -4.68
C GLN A 70 -5.44 -3.94 -3.25
N GLU A 71 -5.87 -4.76 -2.28
CA GLU A 71 -6.02 -4.39 -0.87
C GLU A 71 -4.69 -3.95 -0.24
N MET A 72 -3.54 -4.33 -0.82
CA MET A 72 -2.22 -3.85 -0.37
C MET A 72 -2.10 -2.32 -0.39
N ASP A 73 -2.75 -1.62 -1.32
CA ASP A 73 -2.69 -0.15 -1.40
C ASP A 73 -3.45 0.49 -0.23
N VAL A 74 -4.49 -0.19 0.29
CA VAL A 74 -5.25 0.27 1.46
C VAL A 74 -4.38 0.18 2.72
N TRP A 75 -3.61 -0.89 2.85
CA TRP A 75 -2.62 -1.04 3.93
C TRP A 75 -1.57 0.08 3.86
N SER A 76 -0.96 0.28 2.70
CA SER A 76 0.03 1.32 2.48
C SER A 76 -0.52 2.71 2.79
N ALA A 77 -1.74 3.01 2.34
CA ALA A 77 -2.42 4.28 2.67
C ALA A 77 -2.64 4.45 4.17
N GLY A 78 -2.96 3.38 4.90
CA GLY A 78 -3.07 3.40 6.37
C GLY A 78 -1.74 3.73 7.05
N CYS A 79 -0.64 3.14 6.56
CA CYS A 79 0.71 3.44 7.06
C CYS A 79 1.08 4.92 6.82
N VAL A 80 0.78 5.44 5.62
CA VAL A 80 1.04 6.86 5.29
C VAL A 80 0.18 7.80 6.12
N LEU A 81 -1.11 7.49 6.31
CA LEU A 81 -2.00 8.28 7.16
C LEU A 81 -1.47 8.35 8.59
N PHE A 82 -1.05 7.22 9.16
CA PHE A 82 -0.44 7.19 10.48
C PHE A 82 0.82 8.06 10.55
N GLU A 83 1.69 7.96 9.55
CA GLU A 83 2.93 8.74 9.51
C GLU A 83 2.67 10.24 9.42
N ILE A 84 1.71 10.67 8.61
CA ILE A 84 1.32 12.08 8.51
C ILE A 84 0.82 12.60 9.87
N ILE A 85 0.02 11.81 10.59
CA ILE A 85 -0.56 12.22 11.88
C ILE A 85 0.50 12.25 12.99
N THR A 86 1.42 11.29 13.00
CA THR A 86 2.36 11.08 14.11
C THR A 86 3.76 11.62 13.85
N LEU A 87 4.05 12.00 12.60
CA LEU A 87 5.37 12.36 12.08
C LEU A 87 6.42 11.24 12.28
N ARG A 88 5.97 9.99 12.40
CA ARG A 88 6.80 8.81 12.59
C ARG A 88 6.28 7.64 11.76
N PRO A 89 7.14 6.86 11.08
CA PRO A 89 6.70 5.70 10.33
C PRO A 89 6.08 4.65 11.27
N LEU A 90 4.99 4.03 10.83
CA LEU A 90 4.27 3.01 11.61
C LEU A 90 5.11 1.74 11.81
N PHE A 91 5.78 1.28 10.74
CA PHE A 91 6.55 0.04 10.74
C PHE A 91 7.94 0.25 10.11
N PRO A 92 8.91 0.85 10.81
CA PRO A 92 10.24 1.15 10.26
C PRO A 92 11.19 -0.07 10.27
N GLY A 93 10.87 -1.14 9.52
CA GLY A 93 11.67 -2.37 9.48
C GLY A 93 12.99 -2.22 8.70
N SER A 94 14.09 -2.64 9.33
CA SER A 94 15.45 -2.65 8.77
C SER A 94 15.66 -3.74 7.70
N ASN A 95 14.95 -4.86 7.84
CA ASN A 95 14.89 -5.99 6.90
C ASN A 95 13.47 -6.61 6.94
N GLU A 96 13.21 -7.65 6.13
CA GLU A 96 11.87 -8.27 6.04
C GLU A 96 11.40 -8.92 7.34
N LEU A 97 12.30 -9.62 8.04
CA LEU A 97 11.97 -10.25 9.32
C LEU A 97 11.65 -9.20 10.39
N ASP A 98 12.44 -8.12 10.46
CA ASP A 98 12.18 -6.99 11.36
C ASP A 98 10.89 -6.26 10.98
N GLN A 99 10.57 -6.11 9.69
CA GLN A 99 9.30 -5.54 9.25
C GLN A 99 8.11 -6.37 9.74
N ILE A 100 8.15 -7.69 9.56
CA ILE A 100 7.10 -8.59 10.03
C ILE A 100 6.99 -8.54 11.56
N SER A 101 8.12 -8.53 12.27
CA SER A 101 8.12 -8.38 13.73
C SER A 101 7.42 -7.10 14.18
N LYS A 102 7.72 -5.96 13.56
CA LYS A 102 7.07 -4.68 13.89
C LYS A 102 5.58 -4.67 13.62
N ILE A 103 5.15 -5.33 12.54
CA ILE A 103 3.72 -5.48 12.23
C ILE A 103 3.04 -6.30 13.33
N HIS A 104 3.66 -7.40 13.73
CA HIS A 104 3.17 -8.29 14.78
C HIS A 104 3.10 -7.60 16.15
N ASP A 105 4.12 -6.82 16.52
CA ASP A 105 4.19 -6.10 17.80
C ASP A 105 3.02 -5.13 18.02
N ILE A 106 2.46 -4.57 16.95
CA ILE A 106 1.35 -3.61 17.01
C ILE A 106 -0.01 -4.28 16.86
N LEU A 107 -0.15 -5.22 15.91
CA LEU A 107 -1.46 -5.81 15.59
C LEU A 107 -1.81 -7.04 16.42
N GLY A 108 -0.83 -7.66 17.08
CA GLY A 108 -1.03 -8.90 17.82
C GLY A 108 -1.30 -10.11 16.90
N THR A 109 -1.59 -11.25 17.53
CA THR A 109 -2.05 -12.49 16.87
C THR A 109 -3.44 -12.84 17.34
#